data_AF-A0A2T3L8Q9-F1
#
_entry.id   AF-A0A2T3L8Q9-F1
#
_cell.length_a   1.000
_cell.length_b   1.000
_cell.length_c   1.000
_cell.angle_alpha   90.00
_cell.angle_beta   90.00
_cell.angle_gamma   90.00
#
_symmetry.space_group_name_H-M   'P 1'
#
loop_
_entity.id
_entity.type
_entity.pdbx_description
1 polymer ?
#
loop_
_entity_poly.entity_id
_entity_poly.type
_entity_poly.pdbx_seq_one_letter_code
_entity_poly.pdbx_strand_id
1 'polypeptide(L)'
;MDEKSRSQLGLLLTDQDKLLDILAQNPSALEDYPELQTHILEKNKKSVEYRRAIRNKEITKDEYIEAILDRIDWIGFELCMTLNLDFLVNKVASQVGSDIEAIKSLEIKEFGNDTLSKLLHLMGNAIYTTQDNKPSYPWLSVRGHANPAFWRKAHLAYDAFQDGYSSHFKLNEYFKFKYGIAVPQSFTRFVRQEGDPREIESWREFAGYVDRCSSR
;
A
#
# COMPACT_ATOMS: atom_id res chain seq x y z
N MET A 1 9.24 -15.44 -22.46
CA MET A 1 8.09 -14.52 -22.43
C MET A 1 7.04 -15.06 -23.38
N ASP A 2 5.81 -15.23 -22.89
CA ASP A 2 4.67 -15.71 -23.67
C ASP A 2 4.11 -14.64 -24.63
N GLU A 3 3.16 -15.05 -25.47
CA GLU A 3 2.56 -14.21 -26.52
C GLU A 3 1.73 -13.05 -25.96
N LYS A 4 1.03 -13.24 -24.83
CA LYS A 4 0.23 -12.19 -24.20
C LYS A 4 1.12 -11.14 -23.54
N SER A 5 2.15 -11.56 -22.82
CA SER A 5 3.18 -10.65 -22.28
C SER A 5 3.93 -9.92 -23.40
N ARG A 6 4.20 -10.58 -24.53
CA ARG A 6 4.80 -9.93 -25.72
C ARG A 6 3.88 -8.88 -26.33
N SER A 7 2.58 -9.15 -26.44
CA SER A 7 1.59 -8.17 -26.90
C SER A 7 1.51 -6.96 -25.95
N GLN A 8 1.51 -7.19 -24.64
CA GLN A 8 1.49 -6.12 -23.63
C GLN A 8 2.76 -5.27 -23.65
N LEU A 9 3.95 -5.87 -23.82
CA LEU A 9 5.20 -5.12 -23.99
C LEU A 9 5.18 -4.29 -25.28
N GLY A 10 4.68 -4.85 -26.39
CA GLY A 10 4.52 -4.13 -27.66
C GLY A 10 3.63 -2.88 -27.52
N LEU A 11 2.50 -3.01 -26.82
CA LEU A 11 1.62 -1.88 -26.52
C LEU A 11 2.32 -0.80 -25.67
N LEU A 12 3.12 -1.21 -24.67
CA LEU A 12 3.88 -0.26 -23.85
C LEU A 12 4.96 0.48 -24.66
N LEU A 13 5.65 -0.22 -25.57
CA LEU A 13 6.65 0.38 -26.46
C LEU A 13 6.05 1.40 -27.44
N THR A 14 4.76 1.27 -27.80
CA THR A 14 4.03 2.29 -28.59
C THR A 14 3.46 3.43 -27.75
N ASP A 15 3.29 3.24 -26.44
CA ASP A 15 2.70 4.21 -25.51
C ASP A 15 3.81 5.03 -24.83
N GLN A 16 4.44 5.92 -25.61
CA GLN A 16 5.68 6.61 -25.22
C GLN A 16 5.56 7.39 -23.90
N ASP A 17 4.42 8.00 -23.59
CA ASP A 17 4.23 8.68 -22.31
C ASP A 17 4.24 7.70 -21.13
N LYS A 18 3.52 6.57 -21.19
CA LYS A 18 3.57 5.56 -20.12
C LYS A 18 4.95 4.90 -20.00
N LEU A 19 5.64 4.71 -21.12
CA LEU A 19 7.01 4.20 -21.10
C LEU A 19 7.95 5.18 -20.38
N LEU A 20 7.89 6.47 -20.71
CA LEU A 20 8.67 7.52 -20.03
C LEU A 20 8.35 7.59 -18.53
N ASP A 21 7.08 7.50 -18.13
CA ASP A 21 6.66 7.53 -16.72
C ASP A 21 7.11 6.29 -15.92
N ILE A 22 7.32 5.14 -16.57
CA ILE A 22 7.92 3.94 -15.96
C ILE A 22 9.44 4.11 -15.87
N LEU A 23 10.10 4.55 -16.94
CA LEU A 23 11.55 4.77 -16.96
C LEU A 23 11.99 5.87 -15.97
N ALA A 24 11.13 6.85 -15.69
CA ALA A 24 11.32 7.88 -14.67
C ALA A 24 11.44 7.35 -13.23
N GLN A 25 11.03 6.11 -12.97
CA GLN A 25 11.11 5.50 -11.63
C GLN A 25 12.51 4.96 -11.30
N ASN A 26 13.34 4.71 -12.31
CA ASN A 26 14.74 4.31 -12.13
C ASN A 26 15.64 4.90 -13.24
N PRO A 27 15.96 6.22 -13.21
CA PRO A 27 16.82 6.84 -14.22
C PRO A 27 18.25 6.26 -14.26
N SER A 28 18.73 5.66 -13.16
CA SER A 28 19.99 4.91 -13.11
C SER A 28 20.01 3.66 -14.00
N ALA A 29 18.85 3.09 -14.34
CA ALA A 29 18.77 2.02 -15.34
C ALA A 29 18.94 2.51 -16.80
N LEU A 30 19.28 3.79 -16.99
CA LEU A 30 19.50 4.44 -18.30
C LEU A 30 20.91 5.03 -18.45
N GLU A 31 21.91 4.50 -17.73
CA GLU A 31 23.32 4.95 -17.85
C GLU A 31 23.86 4.84 -19.28
N ASP A 32 23.48 3.80 -20.04
CA ASP A 32 23.80 3.64 -21.47
C ASP A 32 23.01 4.59 -22.40
N TYR A 33 22.03 5.33 -21.88
CA TYR A 33 21.11 6.19 -22.65
C TYR A 33 21.05 7.63 -22.10
N PRO A 34 22.19 8.37 -22.06
CA PRO A 34 22.30 9.64 -21.34
C PRO A 34 21.35 10.74 -21.84
N GLU A 35 21.02 10.78 -23.14
CA GLU A 35 20.04 11.73 -23.69
C GLU A 35 18.62 11.46 -23.17
N LEU A 36 18.22 10.19 -23.12
CA LEU A 36 16.90 9.77 -22.61
C LEU A 36 16.82 9.96 -21.08
N GLN A 37 17.89 9.62 -20.36
CA GLN A 37 18.03 9.88 -18.92
C GLN A 37 17.88 11.38 -18.62
N THR A 38 18.56 12.24 -19.40
CA THR A 38 18.46 13.71 -19.28
C THR A 38 17.03 14.19 -19.56
N HIS A 39 16.44 13.78 -20.69
CA HIS A 39 15.07 14.16 -21.07
C HIS A 39 14.04 13.80 -19.99
N ILE A 40 14.14 12.60 -19.42
CA ILE A 40 13.26 12.14 -18.32
C ILE A 40 13.44 12.99 -17.06
N LEU A 41 14.70 13.28 -16.68
CA LEU A 41 15.01 14.15 -15.55
C LEU A 41 14.56 15.61 -15.76
N GLU A 42 14.40 16.05 -17.01
CA GLU A 42 13.89 17.38 -17.38
C GLU A 42 12.35 17.43 -17.49
N LYS A 43 11.69 16.34 -17.92
CA LYS A 43 10.22 16.22 -17.93
C LYS A 43 9.64 16.25 -16.50
N ASN A 44 10.39 15.73 -15.51
CA ASN A 44 10.01 15.80 -14.10
C ASN A 44 10.20 17.22 -13.52
N LYS A 45 9.11 18.00 -13.49
CA LYS A 45 9.05 19.37 -12.94
C LYS A 45 9.67 19.50 -11.54
N LYS A 46 9.44 18.55 -10.63
CA LYS A 46 10.01 18.61 -9.27
C LYS A 46 11.52 18.36 -9.24
N SER A 47 12.02 17.49 -10.11
CA SER A 47 13.47 17.32 -10.29
C SER A 47 14.12 18.57 -10.90
N VAL A 48 13.43 19.27 -11.81
CA VAL A 48 13.88 20.57 -12.35
C VAL A 48 13.83 21.69 -11.31
N GLU A 49 12.77 21.77 -10.51
CA GLU A 49 12.65 22.73 -9.40
C GLU A 49 13.80 22.55 -8.38
N TYR A 50 14.09 21.31 -7.97
CA TYR A 50 15.24 21.00 -7.11
C TYR A 50 16.58 21.43 -7.74
N ARG A 51 16.87 21.02 -8.99
CA ARG A 51 18.12 21.42 -9.68
C ARG A 51 18.24 22.93 -9.86
N ARG A 52 17.12 23.64 -10.03
CA ARG A 52 17.07 25.11 -10.07
C ARG A 52 17.40 25.71 -8.70
N ALA A 53 16.78 25.23 -7.62
CA ALA A 53 16.98 25.76 -6.26
C ALA A 53 18.45 25.61 -5.82
N ILE A 54 19.06 24.44 -6.08
CA ILE A 54 20.50 24.19 -5.86
C ILE A 54 21.37 25.19 -6.64
N ARG A 55 21.12 25.36 -7.95
CA ARG A 55 21.88 26.29 -8.80
C ARG A 55 21.72 27.76 -8.37
N ASN A 56 20.53 28.11 -7.89
CA ASN A 56 20.20 29.45 -7.42
C ASN A 56 20.72 29.72 -5.98
N LYS A 57 21.23 28.69 -5.28
CA LYS A 57 21.59 28.72 -3.85
C LYS A 57 20.40 29.06 -2.93
N GLU A 58 19.20 28.65 -3.34
CA GLU A 58 17.97 28.70 -2.53
C GLU A 58 17.96 27.59 -1.46
N ILE A 59 18.66 26.48 -1.74
CA ILE A 59 18.99 25.37 -0.84
C ILE A 59 20.37 24.81 -1.22
N THR A 60 21.04 24.10 -0.32
CA THR A 60 22.20 23.24 -0.60
C THR A 60 21.78 21.79 -0.82
N LYS A 61 22.72 20.96 -1.30
CA LYS A 61 22.52 19.51 -1.42
C LYS A 61 22.46 18.83 -0.05
N ASP A 62 23.22 19.35 0.90
CA ASP A 62 23.44 18.68 2.19
C ASP A 62 22.23 18.91 3.12
N GLU A 63 21.70 20.14 3.20
CA GLU A 63 20.40 20.42 3.86
C GLU A 63 19.25 19.56 3.28
N TYR A 64 19.28 19.29 1.97
CA TYR A 64 18.27 18.45 1.31
C TYR A 64 18.45 16.95 1.63
N ILE A 65 19.67 16.51 1.93
CA ILE A 65 19.95 15.15 2.42
C ILE A 65 19.59 15.03 3.90
N GLU A 66 19.93 16.02 4.73
CA GLU A 66 19.54 16.10 6.14
C GLU A 66 18.02 16.01 6.30
N ALA A 67 17.26 16.82 5.57
CA ALA A 67 15.79 16.78 5.59
C ALA A 67 15.18 15.43 5.12
N ILE A 68 15.90 14.66 4.29
CA ILE A 68 15.51 13.29 3.91
C ILE A 68 15.83 12.31 5.05
N LEU A 69 17.03 12.40 5.64
CA LEU A 69 17.46 11.52 6.72
C LEU A 69 16.62 11.72 7.99
N ASP A 70 16.32 12.97 8.36
CA ASP A 70 15.43 13.31 9.47
C ASP A 70 14.04 12.65 9.31
N ARG A 71 13.46 12.69 8.10
CA ARG A 71 12.16 12.03 7.87
C ARG A 71 12.29 10.50 7.85
N ILE A 72 13.42 9.95 7.41
CA ILE A 72 13.69 8.50 7.50
C ILE A 72 13.82 8.06 8.97
N ASP A 73 14.47 8.85 9.83
CA ASP A 73 14.58 8.57 11.27
C ASP A 73 13.20 8.58 11.95
N TRP A 74 12.37 9.60 11.68
CA TRP A 74 10.98 9.62 12.14
C TRP A 74 10.16 8.41 11.65
N ILE A 75 10.32 7.97 10.40
CA ILE A 75 9.67 6.75 9.89
C ILE A 75 10.22 5.50 10.60
N GLY A 76 11.52 5.45 10.89
CA GLY A 76 12.15 4.38 11.65
C GLY A 76 11.59 4.28 13.08
N PHE A 77 11.41 5.42 13.74
CA PHE A 77 10.77 5.51 15.06
C PHE A 77 9.29 5.08 15.01
N GLU A 78 8.50 5.66 14.09
CA GLU A 78 7.09 5.30 13.85
C GLU A 78 6.94 3.77 13.66
N LEU A 79 7.83 3.16 12.87
CA LEU A 79 7.85 1.73 12.61
C LEU A 79 8.24 0.91 13.85
N CYS A 80 9.31 1.29 14.55
CA CYS A 80 9.77 0.61 15.77
C CYS A 80 8.70 0.53 16.86
N MET A 81 7.87 1.57 16.99
CA MET A 81 6.73 1.60 17.94
C MET A 81 5.63 0.56 17.63
N THR A 82 5.65 -0.09 16.45
CA THR A 82 4.73 -1.19 16.09
C THR A 82 5.30 -2.58 16.38
N LEU A 83 6.59 -2.69 16.72
CA LEU A 83 7.30 -3.96 16.88
C LEU A 83 7.27 -4.46 18.34
N ASN A 84 7.37 -5.78 18.53
CA ASN A 84 7.79 -6.31 19.82
C ASN A 84 9.30 -6.05 19.98
N LEU A 85 9.66 -5.19 20.94
CA LEU A 85 11.04 -4.81 21.25
C LEU A 85 11.54 -5.42 22.57
N ASP A 86 10.86 -6.42 23.14
CA ASP A 86 11.20 -6.99 24.45
C ASP A 86 12.65 -7.47 24.53
N PHE A 87 13.18 -8.01 23.43
CA PHE A 87 14.57 -8.45 23.35
C PHE A 87 15.58 -7.30 23.46
N LEU A 88 15.24 -6.12 22.91
CA LEU A 88 16.06 -4.91 22.98
C LEU A 88 15.94 -4.26 24.37
N VAL A 89 14.72 -4.20 24.92
CA VAL A 89 14.45 -3.71 26.27
C VAL A 89 15.21 -4.53 27.31
N ASN A 90 15.11 -5.87 27.27
CA ASN A 90 15.85 -6.76 28.19
C ASN A 90 17.37 -6.61 28.04
N LYS A 91 17.88 -6.44 26.81
CA LYS A 91 19.30 -6.20 26.55
C LYS A 91 19.78 -4.89 27.18
N VAL A 92 19.09 -3.77 26.94
CA VAL A 92 19.43 -2.47 27.52
C VAL A 92 19.27 -2.48 29.05
N ALA A 93 18.18 -3.02 29.58
CA ALA A 93 17.95 -3.13 31.02
C ALA A 93 19.01 -3.98 31.73
N SER A 94 19.60 -4.99 31.08
CA SER A 94 20.73 -5.75 31.62
C SER A 94 22.04 -4.94 31.76
N GLN A 95 22.11 -3.74 31.17
CA GLN A 95 23.30 -2.89 31.14
C GLN A 95 23.13 -1.60 31.95
N VAL A 96 21.95 -0.96 31.91
CA VAL A 96 21.68 0.30 32.64
C VAL A 96 20.62 0.16 33.76
N GLY A 97 19.98 -1.00 33.90
CA GLY A 97 18.91 -1.21 34.88
C GLY A 97 17.73 -0.29 34.64
N SER A 98 17.50 0.64 35.58
CA SER A 98 16.43 1.65 35.52
C SER A 98 16.93 3.06 35.14
N ASP A 99 18.21 3.23 34.80
CA ASP A 99 18.74 4.54 34.40
C ASP A 99 18.43 4.83 32.92
N ILE A 100 17.37 5.61 32.70
CA ILE A 100 16.90 6.03 31.36
C ILE A 100 17.84 7.07 30.73
N GLU A 101 18.56 7.86 31.54
CA GLU A 101 19.49 8.87 31.01
C GLU A 101 20.77 8.20 30.49
N ALA A 102 21.25 7.15 31.17
CA ALA A 102 22.37 6.32 30.70
C ALA A 102 22.13 5.71 29.31
N ILE A 103 20.88 5.42 28.92
CA ILE A 103 20.53 4.90 27.57
C ILE A 103 21.05 5.82 26.47
N LYS A 104 21.04 7.15 26.68
CA LYS A 104 21.48 8.17 25.72
C LYS A 104 23.00 8.16 25.47
N SER A 105 23.75 7.38 26.25
CA SER A 105 25.21 7.26 26.17
C SER A 105 25.70 5.91 25.62
N LEU A 106 24.79 4.99 25.27
CA LEU A 106 25.13 3.67 24.74
C LEU A 106 25.59 3.75 23.28
N GLU A 107 26.70 3.09 22.95
CA GLU A 107 27.15 2.93 21.57
C GLU A 107 26.66 1.60 20.96
N ILE A 108 26.88 1.42 19.65
CA ILE A 108 26.56 0.20 18.89
C ILE A 108 27.09 -1.08 19.58
N LYS A 109 28.26 -1.00 20.23
CA LYS A 109 28.89 -2.12 20.94
C LYS A 109 28.13 -2.55 22.20
N GLU A 110 27.48 -1.62 22.92
CA GLU A 110 26.67 -1.95 24.08
C GLU A 110 25.41 -2.71 23.66
N PHE A 111 24.64 -2.19 22.69
CA PHE A 111 23.48 -2.88 22.12
C PHE A 111 23.86 -4.25 21.52
N GLY A 112 25.01 -4.30 20.86
CA GLY A 112 25.58 -5.50 20.24
C GLY A 112 25.01 -5.78 18.85
N ASN A 113 25.91 -6.19 17.95
CA ASN A 113 25.63 -6.34 16.51
C ASN A 113 24.43 -7.25 16.22
N ASP A 114 24.30 -8.38 16.92
CA ASP A 114 23.19 -9.32 16.70
C ASP A 114 21.83 -8.73 17.11
N THR A 115 21.80 -7.92 18.17
CA THR A 115 20.59 -7.23 18.63
C THR A 115 20.13 -6.20 17.61
N LEU A 116 21.06 -5.38 17.11
CA LEU A 116 20.78 -4.34 16.13
C LEU A 116 20.46 -4.95 14.75
N SER A 117 21.16 -6.01 14.35
CA SER A 117 20.84 -6.79 13.14
C SER A 117 19.43 -7.37 13.21
N LYS A 118 19.05 -7.97 14.35
CA LYS A 118 17.67 -8.46 14.57
C LYS A 118 16.65 -7.32 14.49
N LEU A 119 16.94 -6.14 15.06
CA LEU A 119 16.06 -4.97 14.94
C LEU A 119 15.90 -4.54 13.48
N LEU A 120 17.00 -4.40 12.74
CA LEU A 120 16.98 -4.03 11.31
C LEU A 120 16.25 -5.06 10.45
N HIS A 121 16.36 -6.36 10.77
CA HIS A 121 15.57 -7.41 10.10
C HIS A 121 14.08 -7.32 10.42
N LEU A 122 13.69 -7.01 11.67
CA LEU A 122 12.29 -6.79 12.03
C LEU A 122 11.72 -5.54 11.35
N MET A 123 12.46 -4.43 11.33
CA MET A 123 12.11 -3.21 10.59
C MET A 123 12.00 -3.49 9.08
N GLY A 124 12.97 -4.18 8.48
CA GLY A 124 12.94 -4.54 7.06
C GLY A 124 11.71 -5.36 6.68
N ASN A 125 11.37 -6.39 7.47
CA ASN A 125 10.13 -7.15 7.29
C ASN A 125 8.89 -6.27 7.47
N ALA A 126 8.90 -5.38 8.48
CA ALA A 126 7.77 -4.51 8.77
C ALA A 126 7.51 -3.49 7.65
N ILE A 127 8.55 -2.93 7.01
CA ILE A 127 8.43 -2.08 5.81
C ILE A 127 7.66 -2.81 4.70
N TYR A 128 7.98 -4.08 4.43
CA TYR A 128 7.23 -4.85 3.42
C TYR A 128 5.79 -5.12 3.84
N THR A 129 5.50 -5.38 5.13
CA THR A 129 4.10 -5.46 5.59
C THR A 129 3.35 -4.13 5.55
N THR A 130 4.06 -2.99 5.65
CA THR A 130 3.48 -1.65 5.45
C THR A 130 3.20 -1.36 3.98
N GLN A 131 4.00 -1.91 3.04
CA GLN A 131 3.71 -1.83 1.60
C GLN A 131 2.45 -2.64 1.23
N ASP A 132 2.14 -3.72 1.95
CA ASP A 132 0.99 -4.58 1.67
C ASP A 132 -0.35 -4.07 2.26
N ASN A 133 -0.57 -2.76 2.21
CA ASN A 133 -1.84 -2.13 2.55
C ASN A 133 -2.64 -1.70 1.30
N LYS A 134 -2.91 -2.67 0.42
CA LYS A 134 -3.98 -2.57 -0.59
C LYS A 134 -5.09 -3.63 -0.45
N PRO A 135 -6.01 -3.41 0.51
CA PRO A 135 -7.34 -3.99 0.46
C PRO A 135 -8.40 -2.88 0.26
N SER A 136 -8.28 -2.07 -0.82
CA SER A 136 -9.18 -0.93 -1.10
C SER A 136 -10.52 -1.36 -1.74
N TYR A 137 -11.20 -2.31 -1.09
CA TYR A 137 -12.53 -2.87 -1.40
C TYR A 137 -12.68 -3.35 -2.85
N PRO A 138 -12.57 -4.67 -3.07
CA PRO A 138 -13.82 -5.41 -3.24
C PRO A 138 -13.75 -6.76 -2.50
N TRP A 139 -14.32 -6.81 -1.29
CA TRP A 139 -14.25 -7.92 -0.31
C TRP A 139 -12.99 -8.82 -0.27
N LEU A 140 -11.84 -8.17 -0.45
CA LEU A 140 -10.58 -8.44 0.26
C LEU A 140 -10.19 -9.93 0.23
N SER A 141 -10.12 -10.44 -1.00
CA SER A 141 -10.04 -11.86 -1.31
C SER A 141 -8.68 -12.48 -1.00
N VAL A 142 -8.67 -13.58 -0.26
CA VAL A 142 -7.49 -14.45 -0.07
C VAL A 142 -7.46 -15.59 -1.11
N ARG A 143 -8.55 -15.82 -1.87
CA ARG A 143 -8.60 -16.71 -3.06
C ARG A 143 -9.88 -16.45 -3.87
N GLY A 144 -9.72 -16.20 -5.18
CA GLY A 144 -10.83 -16.00 -6.13
C GLY A 144 -10.98 -14.53 -6.59
N HIS A 145 -11.51 -14.34 -7.79
CA HIS A 145 -11.65 -13.01 -8.41
C HIS A 145 -12.57 -12.08 -7.61
N ALA A 146 -12.07 -10.89 -7.28
CA ALA A 146 -12.75 -9.89 -6.45
C ALA A 146 -13.86 -9.11 -7.19
N ASN A 147 -14.73 -9.79 -7.95
CA ASN A 147 -15.75 -9.23 -8.88
C ASN A 147 -16.36 -7.85 -8.46
N PRO A 148 -15.79 -6.71 -8.92
CA PRO A 148 -16.19 -5.39 -8.45
C PRO A 148 -17.61 -5.00 -8.91
N ALA A 149 -18.02 -5.48 -10.10
CA ALA A 149 -19.38 -5.28 -10.61
C ALA A 149 -20.44 -5.96 -9.75
N PHE A 150 -20.10 -7.06 -9.06
CA PHE A 150 -20.97 -7.65 -8.05
C PHE A 150 -20.94 -6.89 -6.72
N TRP A 151 -19.78 -6.70 -6.07
CA TRP A 151 -19.80 -6.12 -4.73
C TRP A 151 -20.31 -4.65 -4.72
N ARG A 152 -20.28 -3.90 -5.84
CA ARG A 152 -21.01 -2.60 -5.95
C ARG A 152 -22.53 -2.72 -5.79
N LYS A 153 -23.11 -3.90 -6.03
CA LYS A 153 -24.55 -4.22 -5.93
C LYS A 153 -24.89 -5.07 -4.70
N ALA A 154 -24.01 -5.02 -3.69
CA ALA A 154 -24.09 -5.69 -2.40
C ALA A 154 -25.50 -5.80 -1.78
N HIS A 155 -26.12 -4.64 -1.56
CA HIS A 155 -27.44 -4.49 -0.94
C HIS A 155 -28.49 -5.34 -1.64
N LEU A 156 -28.56 -5.33 -2.98
CA LEU A 156 -29.52 -6.14 -3.74
C LEU A 156 -29.31 -7.66 -3.58
N ALA A 157 -28.10 -8.08 -3.25
CA ALA A 157 -27.78 -9.48 -2.95
C ALA A 157 -28.03 -9.83 -1.48
N TYR A 158 -27.93 -8.87 -0.56
CA TYR A 158 -28.32 -9.01 0.83
C TYR A 158 -29.85 -9.05 0.97
N ASP A 159 -30.58 -8.15 0.31
CA ASP A 159 -32.05 -8.15 0.24
C ASP A 159 -32.56 -9.52 -0.23
N ALA A 160 -32.05 -10.02 -1.36
CA ALA A 160 -32.40 -11.34 -1.87
C ALA A 160 -31.97 -12.50 -0.95
N PHE A 161 -30.91 -12.33 -0.15
CA PHE A 161 -30.52 -13.33 0.86
C PHE A 161 -31.56 -13.41 1.99
N GLN A 162 -32.14 -12.26 2.40
CA GLN A 162 -33.27 -12.21 3.34
C GLN A 162 -34.57 -12.76 2.73
N ASP A 163 -34.82 -12.52 1.44
CA ASP A 163 -35.93 -13.11 0.66
C ASP A 163 -35.83 -14.66 0.49
N GLY A 164 -34.83 -15.31 1.09
CA GLY A 164 -34.69 -16.77 1.11
C GLY A 164 -33.75 -17.37 0.07
N TYR A 165 -33.04 -16.56 -0.73
CA TYR A 165 -31.97 -17.01 -1.62
C TYR A 165 -30.65 -17.23 -0.84
N SER A 166 -30.73 -17.89 0.32
CA SER A 166 -29.67 -17.96 1.34
C SER A 166 -28.50 -18.91 1.05
N SER A 167 -28.47 -19.56 -0.12
CA SER A 167 -27.34 -20.39 -0.57
C SER A 167 -26.66 -19.77 -1.79
N HIS A 168 -25.33 -19.95 -1.88
CA HIS A 168 -24.52 -19.39 -2.98
C HIS A 168 -25.06 -19.78 -4.35
N PHE A 169 -25.48 -21.04 -4.52
CA PHE A 169 -26.08 -21.53 -5.76
C PHE A 169 -27.35 -20.75 -6.14
N LYS A 170 -28.36 -20.72 -5.26
CA LYS A 170 -29.64 -20.03 -5.49
C LYS A 170 -29.43 -18.55 -5.80
N LEU A 171 -28.59 -17.89 -5.01
CA LEU A 171 -28.29 -16.47 -5.17
C LEU A 171 -27.56 -16.19 -6.49
N ASN A 172 -26.61 -17.04 -6.88
CA ASN A 172 -25.85 -16.91 -8.12
C ASN A 172 -26.71 -17.10 -9.37
N GLU A 173 -27.67 -18.03 -9.36
CA GLU A 173 -28.63 -18.16 -10.47
C GLU A 173 -29.54 -16.94 -10.58
N TYR A 174 -30.13 -16.50 -9.46
CA TYR A 174 -30.96 -15.30 -9.39
C TYR A 174 -30.23 -14.04 -9.88
N PHE A 175 -29.00 -13.82 -9.43
CA PHE A 175 -28.21 -12.63 -9.82
C PHE A 175 -27.72 -12.67 -11.27
N LYS A 176 -27.39 -13.86 -11.80
CA LYS A 176 -27.10 -14.03 -13.22
C LYS A 176 -28.34 -13.75 -14.08
N PHE A 177 -29.49 -14.31 -13.72
CA PHE A 177 -30.74 -14.10 -14.46
C PHE A 177 -31.21 -12.65 -14.43
N LYS A 178 -31.23 -12.02 -13.26
CA LYS A 178 -31.80 -10.68 -13.05
C LYS A 178 -30.84 -9.53 -13.39
N TYR A 179 -29.53 -9.73 -13.26
CA TYR A 179 -28.53 -8.66 -13.38
C TYR A 179 -27.34 -8.99 -14.28
N GLY A 180 -27.24 -10.19 -14.87
CA GLY A 180 -26.13 -10.61 -15.73
C GLY A 180 -24.80 -10.84 -15.00
N ILE A 181 -24.80 -10.86 -13.66
CA ILE A 181 -23.58 -10.82 -12.83
C ILE A 181 -23.50 -12.07 -11.94
N ALA A 182 -22.34 -12.73 -11.90
CA ALA A 182 -22.11 -13.88 -11.03
C ALA A 182 -21.76 -13.47 -9.59
N VAL A 183 -22.28 -14.23 -8.61
CA VAL A 183 -22.04 -14.02 -7.18
C VAL A 183 -20.74 -14.73 -6.76
N PRO A 184 -19.79 -14.05 -6.08
CA PRO A 184 -18.63 -14.71 -5.45
C PRO A 184 -19.03 -15.65 -4.32
N GLN A 185 -18.36 -16.80 -4.19
CA GLN A 185 -18.60 -17.77 -3.11
C GLN A 185 -18.41 -17.17 -1.70
N SER A 186 -17.55 -16.17 -1.58
CA SER A 186 -17.29 -15.42 -0.35
C SER A 186 -18.46 -14.58 0.14
N PHE A 187 -19.46 -14.26 -0.70
CA PHE A 187 -20.58 -13.39 -0.29
C PHE A 187 -21.44 -13.97 0.83
N THR A 188 -21.73 -15.28 0.80
CA THR A 188 -22.51 -15.93 1.87
C THR A 188 -21.73 -16.05 3.19
N ARG A 189 -20.41 -15.84 3.16
CA ARG A 189 -19.58 -15.69 4.36
C ARG A 189 -19.61 -14.24 4.84
N PHE A 190 -19.42 -13.28 3.93
CA PHE A 190 -19.50 -11.83 4.20
C PHE A 190 -20.79 -11.44 4.93
N VAL A 191 -21.96 -11.86 4.43
CA VAL A 191 -23.27 -11.58 5.08
C VAL A 191 -23.39 -12.14 6.51
N ARG A 192 -22.60 -13.16 6.86
CA ARG A 192 -22.56 -13.75 8.22
C ARG A 192 -21.50 -13.13 9.14
N GLN A 193 -20.54 -12.39 8.58
CA GLN A 193 -19.44 -11.76 9.33
C GLN A 193 -19.71 -10.26 9.52
N GLU A 194 -20.04 -9.56 8.44
CA GLU A 194 -20.18 -8.09 8.39
C GLU A 194 -21.64 -7.61 8.36
N GLY A 195 -22.61 -8.53 8.20
CA GLY A 195 -24.03 -8.20 8.19
C GLY A 195 -24.52 -7.52 6.90
N ASP A 196 -25.24 -6.41 7.03
CA ASP A 196 -25.74 -5.63 5.90
C ASP A 196 -24.64 -4.72 5.35
N PRO A 197 -24.25 -4.85 4.08
CA PRO A 197 -23.26 -3.97 3.47
C PRO A 197 -23.60 -2.48 3.56
N ARG A 198 -24.88 -2.09 3.65
CA ARG A 198 -25.31 -0.68 3.80
C ARG A 198 -24.81 -0.03 5.08
N GLU A 199 -24.64 -0.77 6.17
CA GLU A 199 -24.13 -0.22 7.43
C GLU A 199 -22.63 0.11 7.34
N ILE A 200 -21.90 -0.61 6.48
CA ILE A 200 -20.45 -0.48 6.32
C ILE A 200 -20.12 0.80 5.53
N GLU A 201 -19.58 1.80 6.23
CA GLU A 201 -19.18 3.11 5.68
C GLU A 201 -18.28 2.98 4.43
N SER A 202 -17.20 2.20 4.53
CA SER A 202 -16.27 1.98 3.42
C SER A 202 -16.87 1.21 2.24
N TRP A 203 -17.94 0.43 2.45
CA TRP A 203 -18.72 -0.13 1.34
C TRP A 203 -19.57 0.96 0.67
N ARG A 204 -20.23 1.82 1.45
CA ARG A 204 -21.03 2.93 0.91
C ARG A 204 -20.21 3.84 0.02
N GLU A 205 -19.01 4.21 0.47
CA GLU A 205 -18.01 4.95 -0.34
C GLU A 205 -17.65 4.21 -1.63
N PHE A 206 -17.20 2.96 -1.54
CA PHE A 206 -16.81 2.15 -2.71
C PHE A 206 -17.93 1.97 -3.74
N ALA A 207 -19.17 1.77 -3.27
CA ALA A 207 -20.33 1.59 -4.13
C ALA A 207 -20.85 2.91 -4.73
N GLY A 208 -20.57 4.05 -4.10
CA GLY A 208 -21.25 5.32 -4.37
C GLY A 208 -22.69 5.31 -3.84
N TYR A 209 -22.93 4.62 -2.74
CA TYR A 209 -24.27 4.48 -2.14
C TYR A 209 -24.57 5.65 -1.22
N VAL A 210 -25.48 6.52 -1.65
CA VAL A 210 -25.95 7.67 -0.86
C VAL A 210 -27.31 7.35 -0.25
N ASP A 211 -27.37 7.35 1.08
CA ASP A 211 -28.61 7.22 1.85
C ASP A 211 -29.55 8.40 1.53
N ARG A 212 -30.68 8.12 0.86
CA ARG A 212 -31.65 9.14 0.41
C ARG A 212 -32.48 9.80 1.54
N CYS A 213 -32.02 9.69 2.78
CA CYS A 213 -32.72 10.12 3.99
C CYS A 213 -32.04 11.29 4.73
N SER A 214 -30.76 11.57 4.46
CA SER A 214 -29.99 12.67 5.09
C SER A 214 -30.08 13.99 4.30
N SER A 215 -31.27 14.31 3.78
CA SER A 215 -31.52 15.53 2.98
C SER A 215 -32.87 16.17 3.32
N ARG A 216 -33.00 16.61 4.58
CA ARG A 216 -34.03 17.54 5.09
C ARG A 216 -33.44 18.39 6.19
#